data_AF-A0A7C7KWB5-F1
#
_entry.id   AF-A0A7C7KWB5-F1
#
_cell.length_a   1.000
_cell.length_b   1.000
_cell.length_c   1.000
_cell.angle_alpha   90.00
_cell.angle_beta   90.00
_cell.angle_gamma   90.00
#
_symmetry.space_group_name_H-M   'P 1'
#
loop_
_entity.id
_entity.type
_entity.pdbx_description
1 polymer ?
#
loop_
_entity_poly.entity_id
_entity_poly.type
_entity_poly.pdbx_seq_one_letter_code
_entity_poly.pdbx_strand_id
1 'polypeptide(L)'
;MATCSLCGFTSPLLPKAVGVCRRCLLERMEEAVEAALKHHAEARVKFNLPPFPPKTRGGVRCTLCAAECIMQDGEVGYCGIRKAENSRIKSLSTPDKALLHYYLDPHVTNCCNAYFCPAGTGCGYPKYAVKPGPETGYYNLALFFYGC
;
A
#
# COMPACT_ATOMS: atom_id res chain seq x y z
N MET A 1 -9.70 21.54 8.76
CA MET A 1 -9.32 21.02 10.09
C MET A 1 -10.08 19.73 10.35
N ALA A 2 -9.52 18.80 11.11
CA ALA A 2 -10.18 17.55 11.49
C ALA A 2 -10.30 17.44 13.01
N THR A 3 -11.28 16.68 13.48
CA THR A 3 -11.61 16.54 14.91
C THR A 3 -11.42 15.09 15.33
N CYS A 4 -10.77 14.89 16.48
CA CYS A 4 -10.62 13.57 17.08
C CYS A 4 -11.98 13.03 17.54
N SER A 5 -12.34 11.83 17.08
CA SER A 5 -13.61 11.19 17.45
C SER A 5 -13.74 10.86 18.93
N LEU A 6 -12.63 10.73 19.67
CA LEU A 6 -12.63 10.30 21.07
C LEU A 6 -12.61 11.45 22.10
N CYS A 7 -11.94 12.55 21.80
CA CYS A 7 -11.79 13.66 22.76
C CYS A 7 -12.18 15.03 22.21
N GLY A 8 -12.67 15.11 20.97
CA GLY A 8 -13.09 16.38 20.36
C GLY A 8 -11.96 17.34 20.00
N PHE A 9 -10.69 16.96 20.19
CA PHE A 9 -9.56 17.81 19.83
C PHE A 9 -9.54 18.08 18.32
N THR A 10 -9.54 19.36 17.92
CA THR A 10 -9.50 19.80 16.53
C THR A 10 -8.12 20.35 16.18
N SER A 11 -7.56 19.92 15.06
CA SER A 11 -6.27 20.41 14.56
C SER A 11 -6.17 20.30 13.04
N PRO A 12 -5.45 21.20 12.36
CA PRO A 12 -5.10 21.02 10.94
C PRO A 12 -4.12 19.86 10.74
N LEU A 13 -3.37 19.45 11.78
CA LEU A 13 -2.39 18.36 11.74
C LEU A 13 -3.02 16.99 12.02
N LEU A 14 -4.31 16.92 12.38
CA LEU A 14 -4.98 15.66 12.62
C LEU A 14 -5.35 15.00 11.27
N PRO A 15 -4.85 13.79 10.97
CA PRO A 15 -5.19 13.11 9.74
C PRO A 15 -6.66 12.65 9.76
N LYS A 16 -7.48 13.21 8.86
CA LYS A 16 -8.91 12.83 8.74
C LYS A 16 -9.10 11.34 8.50
N ALA A 17 -8.18 10.70 7.77
CA ALA A 17 -8.22 9.27 7.47
C ALA A 17 -8.01 8.37 8.70
N VAL A 18 -7.30 8.86 9.73
CA VAL A 18 -7.08 8.15 10.98
C VAL A 18 -8.18 8.49 11.99
N GLY A 19 -8.60 9.76 12.03
CA GLY A 19 -9.75 10.23 12.82
C GLY A 19 -9.51 10.34 14.33
N VAL A 20 -8.31 9.98 14.81
CA VAL A 20 -7.91 10.07 16.23
C VAL A 20 -6.62 10.87 16.39
N CYS A 21 -6.49 11.59 17.51
CA CYS A 21 -5.29 12.36 17.81
C CYS A 21 -4.19 11.51 18.47
N ARG A 22 -2.95 11.99 18.41
CA ARG A 22 -1.78 11.34 19.06
C ARG A 22 -2.02 11.05 20.54
N ARG A 23 -2.63 11.99 21.28
CA ARG A 23 -2.88 11.82 22.72
C ARG A 23 -3.78 10.60 22.98
N CYS A 24 -4.91 10.49 22.26
CA CYS A 24 -5.80 9.34 22.39
C CYS A 24 -5.14 8.02 21.96
N LEU A 25 -4.29 8.03 20.93
CA LEU A 25 -3.54 6.84 20.53
C LEU A 25 -2.61 6.31 21.65
N LEU A 26 -2.11 7.18 22.52
CA LEU A 26 -1.20 6.82 23.61
C LEU A 26 -1.94 6.52 24.92
N GLU A 27 -2.97 7.31 25.24
CA GLU A 27 -3.65 7.26 26.55
C GLU A 27 -4.94 6.41 26.53
N ARG A 28 -5.55 6.22 25.36
CA ARG A 28 -6.81 5.47 25.15
C ARG A 28 -6.66 4.49 23.98
N MET A 29 -5.58 3.72 24.01
CA MET A 29 -5.10 2.93 22.88
C MET A 29 -6.17 2.00 22.28
N GLU A 30 -6.89 1.25 23.12
CA GLU A 30 -7.91 0.30 22.64
C GLU A 30 -9.02 1.01 21.83
N GLU A 31 -9.62 2.05 22.42
CA GLU A 31 -10.66 2.84 21.77
C GLU A 31 -10.14 3.58 20.53
N ALA A 32 -8.89 4.05 20.57
CA ALA A 32 -8.27 4.76 19.46
C ALA A 32 -7.98 3.84 18.29
N VAL A 33 -7.51 2.62 18.56
CA VAL A 33 -7.30 1.58 17.55
C VAL A 33 -8.63 1.14 16.96
N GLU A 34 -9.67 0.92 17.77
CA GLU A 34 -11.00 0.59 17.27
C GLU A 34 -11.53 1.68 16.32
N ALA A 35 -11.46 2.95 16.72
CA ALA A 35 -11.88 4.06 15.89
C ALA A 35 -11.05 4.18 14.60
N ALA A 36 -9.74 3.96 14.65
CA ALA A 36 -8.87 3.98 13.48
C ALA A 36 -9.16 2.81 12.53
N LEU A 37 -9.39 1.61 13.06
CA LEU A 37 -9.72 0.42 12.28
C LEU A 37 -11.07 0.54 11.58
N LYS A 38 -12.04 1.26 12.16
CA LYS A 38 -13.29 1.57 11.49
C LYS A 38 -13.08 2.42 10.24
N HIS A 39 -12.30 3.51 10.32
CA HIS A 39 -11.97 4.32 9.15
C HIS A 39 -11.18 3.53 8.10
N HIS A 40 -10.29 2.65 8.54
CA HIS A 40 -9.55 1.75 7.66
C HIS A 40 -10.48 0.80 6.91
N ALA A 41 -11.43 0.17 7.60
CA ALA A 41 -12.45 -0.70 6.99
C ALA A 41 -13.29 0.07 5.95
N GLU A 42 -13.74 1.28 6.27
CA GLU A 42 -14.50 2.14 5.36
C GLU A 42 -13.69 2.52 4.11
N ALA A 43 -12.40 2.83 4.26
CA ALA A 43 -11.52 3.13 3.14
C ALA A 43 -11.41 1.93 2.18
N ARG A 44 -11.32 0.72 2.72
CA ARG A 44 -11.16 -0.51 1.92
C ARG A 44 -12.42 -0.89 1.14
N VAL A 45 -13.60 -0.73 1.75
CA VAL A 45 -14.88 -0.99 1.08
C VAL A 45 -15.04 -0.15 -0.19
N LYS A 46 -14.54 1.10 -0.20
CA LYS A 46 -14.58 1.98 -1.39
C LYS A 46 -13.82 1.42 -2.60
N PHE A 47 -12.87 0.52 -2.38
CA PHE A 47 -12.09 -0.15 -3.42
C PHE A 47 -12.55 -1.59 -3.66
N ASN A 48 -13.74 -1.99 -3.17
CA ASN A 48 -14.23 -3.36 -3.22
C ASN A 48 -13.28 -4.38 -2.55
N LEU A 49 -12.55 -3.93 -1.52
CA LEU A 49 -11.64 -4.79 -0.76
C LEU A 49 -12.30 -5.22 0.56
N PRO A 50 -11.98 -6.43 1.08
CA PRO A 50 -12.48 -6.86 2.37
C PRO A 50 -12.08 -5.88 3.48
N PRO A 51 -13.01 -5.45 4.37
CA PRO A 51 -12.71 -4.50 5.44
C PRO A 51 -11.69 -5.06 6.45
N PHE A 52 -11.76 -6.37 6.69
CA PHE A 52 -10.85 -7.13 7.55
C PHE A 52 -10.36 -8.39 6.80
N PRO A 53 -9.24 -9.00 7.24
CA PRO A 53 -8.83 -10.29 6.70
C PRO A 53 -9.96 -11.32 6.85
N PRO A 54 -10.40 -11.99 5.78
CA PRO A 54 -11.43 -13.03 5.85
C PRO A 54 -11.05 -14.14 6.83
N LYS A 55 -12.00 -14.58 7.65
CA LYS A 55 -11.86 -15.67 8.64
C LYS A 55 -13.07 -16.62 8.57
N THR A 56 -13.48 -16.96 7.36
CA THR A 56 -14.71 -17.72 7.09
C THR A 56 -14.57 -19.17 7.56
N ARG A 57 -15.50 -19.64 8.40
CA ARG A 57 -15.47 -20.99 8.98
C ARG A 57 -15.55 -22.04 7.86
N GLY A 58 -14.63 -23.00 7.87
CA GLY A 58 -14.56 -24.06 6.85
C GLY A 58 -13.97 -23.62 5.51
N GLY A 59 -13.50 -22.38 5.38
CA GLY A 59 -12.84 -21.90 4.19
C GLY A 59 -11.41 -22.42 4.03
N VAL A 60 -10.84 -22.14 2.86
CA VAL A 60 -9.46 -22.45 2.51
C VAL A 60 -8.54 -21.39 3.11
N ARG A 61 -7.49 -21.84 3.80
CA ARG A 61 -6.48 -20.95 4.39
C ARG A 61 -5.40 -20.58 3.36
N CYS A 62 -5.12 -19.29 3.22
CA CYS A 62 -3.93 -18.78 2.55
C CYS A 62 -2.85 -18.44 3.59
N THR A 63 -1.64 -18.98 3.44
CA THR A 63 -0.54 -18.85 4.42
C THR A 63 0.61 -17.95 3.95
N LEU A 64 0.41 -17.17 2.89
CA LEU A 64 1.50 -16.39 2.28
C LEU A 64 1.98 -15.21 3.13
N CYS A 65 1.07 -14.58 3.89
CA CYS A 65 1.39 -13.43 4.73
C CYS A 65 0.68 -13.51 6.07
N ALA A 66 1.02 -12.59 6.98
CA ALA A 66 0.50 -12.54 8.35
C ALA A 66 -1.03 -12.39 8.44
N ALA A 67 -1.72 -12.00 7.37
CA ALA A 67 -3.18 -11.90 7.38
C ALA A 67 -3.85 -13.28 7.50
N GLU A 68 -3.19 -14.35 7.03
CA GLU A 68 -3.67 -15.74 7.05
C GLU A 68 -5.17 -15.86 6.69
N CYS A 69 -5.57 -15.30 5.55
CA CYS A 69 -6.98 -15.23 5.17
C CYS A 69 -7.58 -16.65 5.07
N ILE A 70 -8.77 -16.85 5.63
CA ILE A 70 -9.57 -18.08 5.48
C ILE A 70 -10.81 -17.69 4.68
N MET A 71 -10.95 -18.26 3.49
CA MET A 71 -11.91 -17.82 2.47
C MET A 71 -12.75 -18.99 1.97
N GLN A 72 -14.06 -18.81 1.85
CA GLN A 72 -14.93 -19.74 1.10
C GLN A 72 -14.99 -19.36 -0.39
N ASP A 73 -15.45 -20.27 -1.23
CA ASP A 73 -15.52 -20.04 -2.68
C ASP A 73 -16.26 -18.73 -3.03
N GLY A 74 -15.63 -17.92 -3.89
CA GLY A 74 -16.10 -16.58 -4.26
C GLY A 74 -15.53 -15.46 -3.40
N GLU A 75 -14.98 -15.74 -2.22
CA GLU A 75 -14.36 -14.71 -1.38
C GLU A 75 -12.97 -14.30 -1.88
N VAL A 76 -12.68 -13.01 -1.72
CA VAL A 76 -11.40 -12.40 -2.05
C VAL A 76 -10.62 -12.16 -0.76
N GLY A 77 -9.32 -12.38 -0.81
CA GLY A 77 -8.41 -12.20 0.30
C GLY A 77 -8.15 -10.73 0.58
N TYR A 78 -7.56 -10.46 1.74
CA TYR A 78 -7.29 -9.09 2.17
C TYR A 78 -6.40 -8.30 1.19
N CYS A 79 -5.54 -8.96 0.42
CA CYS A 79 -4.72 -8.31 -0.59
C CYS A 79 -5.48 -7.93 -1.88
N GLY A 80 -6.69 -8.45 -2.10
CA GLY A 80 -7.44 -8.25 -3.35
C GLY A 80 -6.94 -9.08 -4.54
N ILE A 81 -5.83 -9.81 -4.39
CA ILE A 81 -5.19 -10.57 -5.50
C ILE A 81 -5.53 -12.05 -5.45
N ARG A 82 -5.78 -12.57 -4.26
CA ARG A 82 -6.05 -13.99 -4.04
C ARG A 82 -7.53 -14.18 -3.78
N LYS A 83 -8.13 -15.22 -4.35
CA LYS A 83 -9.54 -15.60 -4.12
C LYS A 83 -9.66 -17.09 -3.90
N ALA A 84 -10.67 -17.51 -3.16
CA ALA A 84 -11.05 -18.92 -3.10
C ALA A 84 -11.96 -19.28 -4.28
N GLU A 85 -11.64 -20.38 -4.96
CA GLU A 85 -12.40 -20.92 -6.08
C GLU A 85 -12.18 -22.43 -6.18
N ASN A 86 -13.26 -23.22 -6.18
CA ASN A 86 -13.24 -24.68 -6.15
C ASN A 86 -12.42 -25.24 -4.98
N SER A 87 -12.63 -24.70 -3.78
CA SER A 87 -11.90 -25.06 -2.55
C SER A 87 -10.38 -24.93 -2.68
N ARG A 88 -9.89 -24.01 -3.53
CA ARG A 88 -8.46 -23.70 -3.70
C ARG A 88 -8.22 -22.21 -3.75
N ILE A 89 -7.01 -21.78 -3.39
CA ILE A 89 -6.58 -20.40 -3.58
C ILE A 89 -6.13 -20.20 -5.03
N LYS A 90 -6.79 -19.28 -5.72
CA LYS A 90 -6.37 -18.73 -7.02
C LYS A 90 -5.76 -17.34 -6.81
N SER A 91 -4.81 -16.99 -7.65
CA SER A 91 -4.10 -15.70 -7.59
C SER A 91 -4.17 -15.03 -8.94
N LEU A 92 -4.38 -13.71 -8.95
CA LEU A 92 -4.26 -12.89 -10.17
C LEU A 92 -2.79 -12.65 -10.56
N SER A 93 -1.85 -12.98 -9.69
CA SER A 93 -0.41 -12.96 -9.96
C SER A 93 0.19 -14.37 -9.93
N THR A 94 1.12 -14.61 -10.84
CA THR A 94 1.94 -15.83 -10.98
C THR A 94 3.42 -15.45 -10.96
N PRO A 95 4.36 -16.41 -10.87
CA PRO A 95 5.80 -16.11 -10.94
C PRO A 95 6.23 -15.34 -12.20
N ASP A 96 5.47 -15.47 -13.29
CA ASP A 96 5.70 -14.82 -14.57
C ASP A 96 4.79 -13.60 -14.85
N LYS A 97 3.77 -13.33 -14.01
CA LYS A 97 2.80 -12.25 -14.21
C LYS A 97 2.42 -11.53 -12.92
N ALA A 98 2.41 -10.21 -12.95
CA ALA A 98 1.98 -9.39 -11.83
C ALA A 98 0.98 -8.32 -12.27
N LEU A 99 0.09 -7.95 -11.35
CA LEU A 99 -0.71 -6.74 -11.48
C LEU A 99 0.15 -5.56 -11.02
N LEU A 100 0.35 -4.60 -11.89
CA LEU A 100 1.17 -3.43 -11.61
C LEU A 100 0.49 -2.15 -12.11
N HIS A 101 0.81 -1.06 -11.44
CA HIS A 101 0.61 0.28 -11.93
C HIS A 101 1.98 0.87 -12.27
N TYR A 102 2.09 1.58 -13.38
CA TYR A 102 3.35 2.19 -13.78
C TYR A 102 3.18 3.61 -14.27
N TYR A 103 4.23 4.40 -14.14
CA TYR A 103 4.33 5.72 -14.75
C TYR A 103 5.77 6.02 -15.14
N LEU A 104 5.94 6.96 -16.05
CA LEU A 104 7.25 7.51 -16.39
C LEU A 104 7.64 8.53 -15.32
N ASP A 105 8.69 8.20 -14.58
CA ASP A 105 9.19 9.01 -13.47
C ASP A 105 10.32 9.93 -13.94
N PRO A 106 10.10 11.25 -14.04
CA PRO A 106 11.09 12.17 -14.57
C PRO A 106 12.31 12.28 -13.67
N HIS A 107 13.49 12.25 -14.27
CA HIS A 107 14.72 12.52 -13.54
C HIS A 107 14.88 14.02 -13.28
N VAL A 108 15.32 14.45 -12.09
CA VAL A 108 15.76 13.66 -10.92
C VAL A 108 14.73 13.70 -9.78
N THR A 109 13.46 13.97 -10.08
CA THR A 109 12.53 14.51 -9.09
C THR A 109 12.09 13.52 -8.01
N ASN A 110 11.98 12.22 -8.32
CA ASN A 110 11.51 11.22 -7.35
C ASN A 110 12.53 10.11 -7.04
N CYS A 111 13.76 10.22 -7.55
CA CYS A 111 14.78 9.19 -7.30
C CYS A 111 15.46 9.42 -5.94
N CYS A 112 15.19 8.53 -4.96
CA CYS A 112 15.83 8.57 -3.64
C CYS A 112 17.37 8.46 -3.71
N ASN A 113 17.91 7.97 -4.82
CA ASN A 113 19.35 7.79 -5.04
C ASN A 113 19.98 8.89 -5.90
N ALA A 114 19.24 9.96 -6.22
CA ALA A 114 19.69 11.01 -7.14
C ALA A 114 21.05 11.65 -6.76
N TYR A 115 21.40 11.67 -5.47
CA TYR A 115 22.63 12.30 -4.99
C TYR A 115 23.91 11.50 -5.29
N PHE A 116 23.82 10.21 -5.64
CA PHE A 116 24.99 9.37 -5.95
C PHE A 116 24.84 8.52 -7.21
N CYS A 117 23.62 8.36 -7.74
CA CYS A 117 23.38 7.63 -8.97
C CYS A 117 24.01 8.36 -10.17
N PRO A 118 24.62 7.65 -11.14
CA PRO A 118 25.07 8.23 -12.40
C PRO A 118 23.97 9.03 -13.11
N ALA A 119 22.74 8.55 -13.11
CA ALA A 119 21.62 9.28 -13.70
C ALA A 119 21.28 10.58 -12.97
N GLY A 120 21.53 10.65 -11.67
CA GLY A 120 21.31 11.85 -10.87
C GLY A 120 22.46 12.87 -10.92
N THR A 121 23.68 12.41 -11.19
CA THR A 121 24.91 13.21 -11.03
C THR A 121 25.70 13.43 -12.32
N GLY A 122 25.53 12.56 -13.32
CA GLY A 122 26.36 12.49 -14.53
C GLY A 122 27.69 11.75 -14.35
N CYS A 123 27.92 11.14 -13.18
CA CYS A 123 29.20 10.50 -12.90
C CYS A 123 29.46 9.31 -13.84
N GLY A 124 30.68 9.23 -14.39
CA GLY A 124 31.05 8.17 -15.32
C GLY A 124 30.48 8.29 -16.74
N TYR A 125 29.95 9.45 -17.13
CA TYR A 125 29.61 9.74 -18.53
C TYR A 125 30.84 9.57 -19.45
N PRO A 126 30.69 8.95 -20.64
CA PRO A 126 29.46 8.40 -21.24
C PRO A 126 29.19 6.92 -20.91
N LYS A 127 30.01 6.29 -20.06
CA LYS A 127 29.91 4.84 -19.80
C LYS A 127 28.70 4.47 -18.94
N TYR A 128 28.35 5.32 -17.97
CA TYR A 128 27.33 5.03 -16.95
C TYR A 128 26.19 6.05 -16.89
N ALA A 129 26.26 7.13 -17.67
CA ALA A 129 25.24 8.18 -17.74
C ALA A 129 25.06 8.62 -19.20
N VAL A 130 23.90 9.18 -19.53
CA VAL A 130 23.57 9.65 -20.89
C VAL A 130 24.00 11.11 -21.16
N LYS A 131 24.36 11.86 -20.12
CA LYS A 131 24.97 13.20 -20.23
C LYS A 131 25.93 13.50 -19.07
N PRO A 132 26.86 14.46 -19.21
CA PRO A 132 27.78 14.88 -18.15
C PRO A 132 27.07 15.77 -17.10
N GLY A 133 25.99 15.28 -16.51
CA GLY A 133 25.20 15.92 -15.46
C GLY A 133 23.91 15.16 -15.15
N PRO A 134 23.02 15.69 -14.29
CA PRO A 134 21.74 15.07 -13.98
C PRO A 134 20.91 14.83 -15.24
N GLU A 135 20.36 13.63 -15.42
CA GLU A 135 19.56 13.12 -16.56
C GLU A 135 18.19 13.81 -16.75
N THR A 136 18.07 15.11 -16.47
CA THR A 136 16.87 15.92 -16.75
C THR A 136 16.39 15.74 -18.20
N GLY A 137 15.10 15.47 -18.37
CA GLY A 137 14.49 15.14 -19.67
C GLY A 137 14.39 13.64 -19.96
N TYR A 138 15.02 12.80 -19.13
CA TYR A 138 14.90 11.35 -19.17
C TYR A 138 13.97 10.85 -18.07
N TYR A 139 13.53 9.60 -18.20
CA TYR A 139 12.55 8.99 -17.31
C TYR A 139 13.00 7.59 -16.90
N ASN A 140 12.72 7.23 -15.65
CA ASN A 140 12.65 5.83 -15.24
C ASN A 140 11.24 5.29 -15.50
N LEU A 141 11.13 3.98 -15.73
CA LEU A 141 9.85 3.30 -15.63
C LEU A 141 9.64 2.91 -14.16
N ALA A 142 8.80 3.65 -13.43
CA ALA A 142 8.46 3.32 -12.05
C ALA A 142 7.34 2.27 -12.01
N LEU A 143 7.59 1.15 -11.35
CA LEU A 143 6.69 -0.01 -11.28
C LEU A 143 6.19 -0.20 -9.84
N PHE A 144 4.87 -0.20 -9.65
CA PHE A 144 4.23 -0.43 -8.37
C PHE A 144 3.40 -1.70 -8.44
N PHE A 145 3.82 -2.72 -7.71
CA PHE A 145 3.07 -3.97 -7.61
C PHE A 145 1.80 -3.71 -6.81
N TYR A 146 0.67 -4.19 -7.34
CA TYR A 146 -0.60 -4.12 -6.62
C TYR A 146 -0.58 -4.99 -5.34
N GLY A 147 0.27 -6.03 -5.34
CA GLY A 147 0.52 -6.92 -4.21
C GLY A 147 1.09 -8.26 -4.67
N CYS A 148 1.20 -9.22 -3.75
CA CYS A 148 1.80 -10.54 -3.96
C CYS A 148 0.85 -11.73 -3.67
#